data_AF-A0A285UB32-F1
#
_entry.id   AF-A0A285UB32-F1
#
_cell.length_a   1.000
_cell.length_b   1.000
_cell.length_c   1.000
_cell.angle_alpha   90.00
_cell.angle_beta   90.00
_cell.angle_gamma   90.00
#
_symmetry.space_group_name_H-M   'P 1'
#
loop_
_entity.id
_entity.type
_entity.pdbx_description
1 polymer ?
#
loop_
_entity_poly.entity_id
_entity_poly.type
_entity_poly.pdbx_seq_one_letter_code
_entity_poly.pdbx_strand_id
1 'polypeptide(L)'
;MGLLENWDRWTSFLGQQVDNAENTGMSKKVIEATAVQIGDYLQKNVDPKNEQERVLSDLWGVANNDEKHAMASCIIKLVNNRRVQ
;
A
#
# COMPACT_ATOMS: atom_id res chain seq x y z
N MET A 1 -15.21 -4.78 -7.95
CA MET A 1 -14.22 -4.41 -8.99
C MET A 1 -13.36 -3.30 -8.42
N GLY A 2 -12.11 -3.45 -8.01
CA GLY A 2 -11.24 -4.58 -7.72
C GLY A 2 -10.04 -3.93 -7.02
N LEU A 3 -9.62 -4.42 -5.84
CA LEU A 3 -8.55 -3.80 -5.03
C LEU A 3 -7.21 -3.69 -5.78
N LEU A 4 -7.08 -4.42 -6.89
CA LEU A 4 -5.89 -4.61 -7.69
C LEU A 4 -5.87 -3.79 -8.98
N GLU A 5 -6.81 -2.85 -9.17
CA GLU A 5 -7.00 -2.13 -10.44
C GLU A 5 -6.15 -0.85 -10.58
N ASN A 6 -5.66 -0.28 -9.47
CA ASN A 6 -4.73 0.85 -9.44
C ASN A 6 -4.10 1.07 -8.06
N TRP A 7 -3.04 1.88 -8.02
CA TRP A 7 -2.31 2.24 -6.81
C TRP A 7 -3.17 3.09 -5.85
N ASP A 8 -4.04 3.95 -6.37
CA ASP A 8 -4.96 4.76 -5.56
C ASP A 8 -5.89 3.90 -4.68
N ARG A 9 -6.52 2.86 -5.25
CA ARG A 9 -7.39 1.93 -4.49
C ARG A 9 -6.60 1.12 -3.47
N TRP A 10 -5.37 0.74 -3.80
CA TRP A 10 -4.50 0.05 -2.87
C TRP A 10 -4.18 0.91 -1.64
N THR A 11 -3.81 2.18 -1.83
CA THR A 11 -3.57 3.08 -0.68
C THR A 11 -4.83 3.26 0.17
N SER A 12 -5.99 3.44 -0.45
CA SER A 12 -7.29 3.54 0.25
C SER A 12 -7.64 2.29 1.06
N PHE A 13 -7.37 1.11 0.50
CA PHE A 13 -7.54 -0.18 1.16
C PHE A 13 -6.61 -0.33 2.36
N LEU A 14 -5.34 0.04 2.22
CA LEU A 14 -4.37 -0.02 3.31
C LEU A 14 -4.79 0.84 4.49
N GLY A 15 -5.28 2.06 4.23
CA GLY A 15 -5.84 2.90 5.29
C GLY A 15 -6.99 2.20 6.02
N GLN A 16 -7.96 1.68 5.26
CA GLN A 16 -9.15 1.04 5.86
C GLN A 16 -8.79 -0.22 6.65
N GLN A 17 -7.84 -1.01 6.19
CA GLN A 17 -7.41 -2.21 6.89
C GLN A 17 -6.67 -1.87 8.19
N VAL A 18 -5.89 -0.78 8.23
CA VAL A 18 -5.27 -0.31 9.47
C VAL A 18 -6.31 0.15 10.47
N ASP A 19 -7.28 0.95 10.04
CA ASP A 19 -8.41 1.37 10.90
C ASP A 19 -9.13 0.13 11.48
N ASN A 20 -9.35 -0.89 10.65
CA ASN A 20 -9.97 -2.14 11.08
C ASN A 20 -9.09 -2.93 12.05
N ALA A 21 -7.77 -2.99 11.86
CA ALA A 21 -6.87 -3.71 12.78
C ALA A 21 -6.80 -3.07 14.16
N GLU A 22 -6.79 -1.75 14.23
CA GLU A 22 -6.79 -1.03 15.51
C GLU A 22 -8.08 -1.32 16.30
N ASN A 23 -9.21 -1.49 15.61
CA ASN A 23 -10.50 -1.80 16.22
C ASN A 23 -10.71 -3.29 16.55
N THR A 24 -10.07 -4.21 15.81
CA THR A 24 -10.30 -5.67 15.92
C THR A 24 -9.20 -6.42 16.65
N GLY A 25 -8.09 -5.76 17.03
CA GLY A 25 -6.92 -6.40 17.63
C GLY A 25 -6.09 -7.22 16.64
N MET A 26 -6.31 -7.05 15.34
CA MET A 26 -5.55 -7.71 14.29
C MET A 26 -4.12 -7.16 14.25
N SER A 27 -3.13 -8.05 14.06
CA SER A 27 -1.72 -7.65 14.08
C SER A 27 -1.36 -6.77 12.88
N LYS A 28 -0.74 -5.61 13.15
CA LYS A 28 -0.16 -4.71 12.12
C LYS A 28 0.77 -5.45 11.15
N LYS A 29 1.43 -6.52 11.61
CA LYS A 29 2.31 -7.38 10.79
C LYS A 29 1.58 -8.09 9.65
N VAL A 30 0.32 -8.49 9.87
CA VAL A 30 -0.49 -9.16 8.83
C VAL A 30 -0.90 -8.18 7.73
N ILE A 31 -1.24 -6.95 8.12
CA ILE A 31 -1.57 -5.89 7.16
C ILE A 31 -0.35 -5.54 6.33
N GLU A 32 0.81 -5.39 6.97
CA GLU A 32 2.05 -5.07 6.27
C GLU A 32 2.43 -6.16 5.26
N ALA A 33 2.33 -7.44 5.63
CA ALA A 33 2.54 -8.55 4.71
C ALA A 33 1.57 -8.53 3.52
N THR A 34 0.29 -8.21 3.78
CA THR A 34 -0.73 -8.07 2.73
C THR A 34 -0.44 -6.88 1.82
N ALA A 35 0.05 -5.77 2.38
CA ALA A 35 0.42 -4.57 1.65
C ALA A 35 1.54 -4.85 0.65
N VAL A 36 2.56 -5.59 1.10
CA VAL A 36 3.70 -5.98 0.25
C VAL A 36 3.24 -6.88 -0.90
N GLN A 37 2.40 -7.88 -0.62
CA GLN A 37 1.87 -8.78 -1.66
C GLN A 37 1.07 -8.03 -2.74
N ILE A 38 0.24 -7.07 -2.33
CA ILE A 38 -0.54 -6.28 -3.30
C ILE A 38 0.37 -5.31 -4.05
N GLY A 39 1.34 -4.67 -3.39
CA GLY A 39 2.33 -3.81 -4.06
C GLY A 39 3.12 -4.56 -5.14
N ASP A 40 3.54 -5.79 -4.85
CA ASP A 40 4.20 -6.67 -5.83
C ASP A 40 3.29 -7.05 -7.00
N TYR A 41 2.00 -7.24 -6.76
CA TYR A 41 1.04 -7.49 -7.83
C TYR A 41 0.89 -6.25 -8.73
N LEU A 42 0.71 -5.07 -8.14
CA LEU A 42 0.52 -3.82 -8.86
C LEU A 42 1.73 -3.49 -9.73
N GLN A 43 2.94 -3.58 -9.16
CA GLN A 43 4.19 -3.32 -9.89
C GLN A 43 4.34 -4.21 -11.12
N LYS A 44 3.86 -5.47 -11.07
CA LYS A 44 3.97 -6.42 -12.18
C LYS A 44 2.85 -6.33 -13.20
N ASN A 45 1.65 -5.94 -12.80
CA ASN A 45 0.43 -6.14 -13.59
C ASN A 45 -0.35 -4.86 -13.90
N VAL A 46 0.01 -3.72 -13.31
CA VAL A 46 -0.74 -2.47 -13.44
C VAL A 46 0.15 -1.38 -14.03
N ASP A 47 -0.27 -0.84 -15.17
CA ASP A 47 0.36 0.34 -15.75
C ASP A 47 -0.03 1.59 -14.94
N PRO A 48 0.94 2.40 -14.45
CA PRO A 48 0.67 3.63 -13.72
C PRO A 48 -0.09 4.66 -14.55
N LYS A 49 -1.19 5.18 -14.01
CA LYS A 49 -2.11 6.09 -14.73
C LYS A 49 -1.74 7.56 -14.62
N ASN A 50 -0.83 7.92 -13.71
CA ASN A 50 -0.31 9.27 -13.53
C ASN A 50 1.14 9.22 -13.00
N GLU A 51 1.77 10.38 -12.89
CA GLU A 51 3.17 10.50 -12.48
C GLU A 51 3.40 10.02 -11.04
N GLN A 52 2.44 10.25 -10.13
CA GLN A 52 2.55 9.82 -8.73
C GLN A 52 2.55 8.29 -8.61
N GLU A 53 1.64 7.62 -9.33
CA GLU A 53 1.61 6.16 -9.42
C GLU A 53 2.89 5.61 -10.07
N ARG A 54 3.43 6.32 -11.07
CA ARG A 54 4.65 5.91 -11.79
C ARG A 54 5.86 5.93 -10.88
N VAL A 55 6.08 7.03 -10.17
CA VAL A 55 7.16 7.15 -9.18
C VAL A 55 7.06 6.05 -8.14
N LEU A 56 5.85 5.77 -7.65
CA LEU A 56 5.64 4.74 -6.63
C LEU A 56 5.93 3.32 -7.17
N SER A 57 5.51 3.03 -8.40
CA SER A 57 5.81 1.78 -9.09
C SER A 57 7.31 1.60 -9.36
N ASP A 58 8.01 2.65 -9.81
CA ASP A 58 9.44 2.59 -10.12
C ASP A 58 10.27 2.38 -8.86
N LEU A 59 9.96 3.12 -7.78
CA LEU A 59 10.58 2.92 -6.46
C LEU A 59 10.34 1.50 -5.95
N TRP A 60 9.12 0.98 -6.09
CA TRP A 60 8.79 -0.38 -5.66
C TRP A 60 9.53 -1.44 -6.48
N GLY A 61 9.74 -1.18 -7.77
CA GLY A 61 10.43 -2.08 -8.70
C GLY A 61 11.92 -2.24 -8.39
N VAL A 62 12.58 -1.21 -7.84
CA VAL A 62 14.00 -1.25 -7.47
C VAL A 62 14.26 -1.60 -6.00
N ALA A 63 13.22 -1.57 -5.16
CA ALA A 63 13.32 -1.81 -3.74
C ALA A 63 13.58 -3.30 -3.40
N ASN A 64 14.47 -3.53 -2.44
CA ASN A 64 14.63 -4.83 -1.80
C ASN A 64 13.47 -5.09 -0.81
N ASN A 65 13.46 -6.27 -0.17
CA ASN A 65 12.36 -6.65 0.73
C ASN A 65 12.18 -5.67 1.90
N ASP A 66 13.27 -5.29 2.58
CA ASP A 66 13.21 -4.38 3.73
C ASP A 66 12.73 -2.99 3.32
N GLU A 67 13.14 -2.53 2.13
CA GLU A 67 12.71 -1.26 1.55
C GLU A 67 11.22 -1.28 1.18
N LYS A 68 10.71 -2.38 0.60
CA LYS A 68 9.27 -2.54 0.31
C LYS A 68 8.43 -2.53 1.58
N HIS A 69 8.90 -3.18 2.64
CA HIS A 69 8.29 -3.13 3.97
C HIS A 69 8.24 -1.69 4.52
N ALA A 70 9.37 -0.97 4.45
CA ALA A 70 9.43 0.42 4.86
C ALA A 70 8.50 1.32 4.03
N MET A 71 8.44 1.13 2.72
CA MET A 71 7.52 1.85 1.82
C MET A 71 6.06 1.57 2.18
N ALA A 72 5.67 0.31 2.35
CA ALA A 72 4.33 -0.07 2.76
C ALA A 72 3.94 0.60 4.09
N SER A 73 4.85 0.60 5.07
CA SER A 73 4.67 1.26 6.36
C SER A 73 4.44 2.77 6.22
N CYS A 74 5.24 3.44 5.39
CA CYS A 74 5.10 4.88 5.11
C CYS A 74 3.77 5.21 4.44
N ILE A 75 3.35 4.41 3.46
CA ILE A 75 2.10 4.59 2.71
C ILE A 75 0.90 4.40 3.63
N ILE A 76 0.93 3.38 4.48
CA ILE A 76 -0.06 3.16 5.54
C ILE A 76 -0.20 4.39 6.43
N LYS A 77 0.91 4.91 6.94
CA LYS A 77 0.92 6.10 7.82
C LYS A 77 0.42 7.34 7.09
N LEU A 78 0.80 7.52 5.83
CA LEU A 78 0.37 8.65 5.01
C LEU A 78 -1.15 8.67 4.82
N VAL A 79 -1.74 7.52 4.47
CA VAL A 79 -3.19 7.42 4.25
C VAL A 79 -3.95 7.64 5.56
N ASN A 80 -3.47 7.07 6.66
CA ASN A 80 -4.09 7.29 7.97
C ASN A 80 -4.04 8.79 8.36
N ASN A 81 -2.88 9.45 8.23
CA ASN A 81 -2.77 10.88 8.52
C ASN A 81 -3.64 11.77 7.63
N ARG A 82 -3.84 11.42 6.35
CA ARG A 82 -4.72 12.19 5.44
C ARG A 82 -6.21 12.06 5.79
N ARG A 83 -6.61 11.05 6.55
CA ARG A 83 -7.99 10.88 7.04
C ARG A 83 -8.30 11.67 8.30
N VAL A 84 -7.27 12.12 9.02
CA VAL A 84 -7.38 12.85 10.29
C VAL A 84 -7.41 14.38 10.05
N GLN A 85 -7.37 14.84 8.80
CA GLN A 85 -7.56 16.24 8.39
C GLN A 85 -8.91 16.42 7.70
#